data_AF-A0AAT9HUP7-F1
#
_entry.id   AF-A0AAT9HUP7-F1
#
_cell.length_a   1.000
_cell.length_b   1.000
_cell.length_c   1.000
_cell.angle_alpha   90.00
_cell.angle_beta   90.00
_cell.angle_gamma   90.00
#
_symmetry.space_group_name_H-M   'P 1'
#
loop_
_entity.id
_entity.type
_entity.pdbx_description
1 polymer ?
#
loop_
_entity_poly.entity_id
_entity_poly.type
_entity_poly.pdbx_seq_one_letter_code
_entity_poly.pdbx_strand_id
1 'polypeptide(L)'
;MRITRCSNNYGPHQFPEKLIPLFISNLLDGRNVPLYGDGSQIRDWLHVEDHCHAIRLVLEAGRPGEIYNIGGGTELSNKELTGRLLDLCDADWTRVDHVPDRKGHDLRYSVDWTKIREELGYRPRHSFEEGLSRTVAWYRDNRAWWGPQERDRSAIGSGP
;
A
#
# COMPACT_ATOMS: atom_id res chain seq x y z
N MET A 1 -23.17 -3.32 15.88
CA MET A 1 -21.76 -3.44 15.45
C MET A 1 -21.73 -3.80 13.97
N ARG A 2 -20.77 -3.28 13.19
CA ARG A 2 -20.49 -3.67 11.79
C ARG A 2 -18.99 -3.96 11.70
N ILE A 3 -18.57 -4.89 10.84
CA ILE A 3 -17.16 -5.25 10.67
C ILE A 3 -16.76 -5.04 9.21
N THR A 4 -15.62 -4.41 8.98
CA THR A 4 -15.01 -4.29 7.65
C THR A 4 -13.71 -5.08 7.58
N ARG A 5 -13.47 -5.75 6.45
CA ARG A 5 -12.21 -6.46 6.17
C ARG A 5 -11.68 -5.96 4.83
N CYS A 6 -10.53 -5.31 4.83
CA CYS A 6 -9.97 -4.72 3.61
C CYS A 6 -8.76 -5.49 3.09
N SER A 7 -8.44 -5.30 1.81
CA SER A 7 -7.18 -5.72 1.21
C SER A 7 -6.02 -4.75 1.52
N ASN A 8 -4.88 -4.90 0.83
CA ASN A 8 -3.69 -4.10 1.07
C ASN A 8 -3.93 -2.65 0.67
N ASN A 9 -3.87 -1.76 1.65
CA ASN A 9 -4.04 -0.33 1.41
C ASN A 9 -2.74 0.31 0.91
N TYR A 10 -2.87 1.31 0.05
CA TYR A 10 -1.78 2.17 -0.37
C TYR A 10 -2.25 3.61 -0.60
N GLY A 11 -1.32 4.57 -0.53
CA GLY A 11 -1.62 5.97 -0.76
C GLY A 11 -0.74 6.92 0.06
N PRO A 12 -1.11 8.22 0.07
CA PRO A 12 -0.49 9.24 0.91
C PRO A 12 -0.40 8.83 2.38
N HIS A 13 0.64 9.32 3.07
CA HIS A 13 0.88 9.13 4.51
C HIS A 13 1.09 7.68 5.00
N GLN A 14 1.33 6.72 4.10
CA GLN A 14 1.71 5.36 4.50
C GLN A 14 3.18 5.31 4.96
N PHE A 15 3.46 4.80 6.15
CA PHE A 15 4.83 4.83 6.70
C PHE A 15 5.82 4.05 5.81
N PRO A 16 7.06 4.55 5.58
CA PRO A 16 8.05 3.99 4.64
C PRO A 16 8.71 2.67 5.08
N GLU A 17 7.98 1.84 5.83
CA GLU A 17 8.33 0.44 6.11
C GLU A 17 7.53 -0.55 5.23
N LYS A 18 6.42 -0.09 4.65
CA LYS A 18 5.54 -0.90 3.80
C LYS A 18 6.08 -0.94 2.37
N LEU A 19 5.73 -1.97 1.60
CA LEU A 19 6.32 -2.24 0.28
C LEU A 19 6.33 -1.01 -0.63
N ILE A 20 5.16 -0.43 -0.94
CA ILE A 20 5.05 0.73 -1.84
C ILE A 20 5.86 1.93 -1.33
N PRO A 21 5.66 2.46 -0.11
CA PRO A 21 6.39 3.64 0.33
C PRO A 21 7.88 3.39 0.57
N LEU A 22 8.30 2.18 0.98
CA LEU A 22 9.71 1.80 1.07
C LEU A 22 10.37 1.86 -0.30
N PHE A 23 9.72 1.30 -1.31
CA PHE A 23 10.27 1.27 -2.66
C PHE A 23 10.36 2.68 -3.23
N ILE A 24 9.28 3.47 -3.13
CA ILE A 24 9.28 4.84 -3.64
C ILE A 24 10.36 5.68 -2.94
N SER A 25 10.42 5.66 -1.61
CA SER A 25 11.41 6.46 -0.86
C SER A 25 12.85 6.06 -1.19
N ASN A 26 13.15 4.76 -1.28
CA ASN A 26 14.49 4.29 -1.66
C ASN A 26 14.85 4.68 -3.09
N LEU A 27 13.96 4.47 -4.06
CA LEU A 27 14.23 4.80 -5.46
C LEU A 27 14.42 6.31 -5.65
N LEU A 28 13.62 7.15 -4.99
CA LEU A 28 13.79 8.60 -5.00
C LEU A 28 15.11 9.06 -4.36
N ASP A 29 15.63 8.32 -3.37
CA ASP A 29 16.96 8.54 -2.77
C ASP A 29 18.09 7.83 -3.54
N GLY A 30 17.81 7.21 -4.70
CA GLY A 30 18.79 6.50 -5.53
C GLY A 30 19.34 5.21 -4.91
N ARG A 31 18.61 4.60 -3.98
CA ARG A 31 18.95 3.36 -3.27
C ARG A 31 18.27 2.15 -3.90
N ASN A 32 18.78 0.96 -3.58
CA ASN A 32 18.18 -0.30 -4.00
C ASN A 32 16.93 -0.65 -3.17
N VAL A 33 16.10 -1.54 -3.71
CA VAL A 33 14.85 -2.02 -3.11
C VAL A 33 14.87 -3.55 -2.93
N PRO A 34 14.41 -4.07 -1.78
CA PRO A 34 14.44 -5.51 -1.52
C PRO A 34 13.19 -6.22 -2.07
N LEU A 35 13.37 -7.23 -2.94
CA LEU A 35 12.31 -8.12 -3.40
C LEU A 35 12.42 -9.50 -2.72
N TYR A 36 11.39 -9.88 -1.95
CA TYR A 36 11.38 -11.13 -1.20
C TYR A 36 11.09 -12.35 -2.08
N GLY A 37 11.98 -13.34 -2.02
CA GLY A 37 11.91 -14.54 -2.84
C GLY A 37 11.98 -14.21 -4.33
N ASP A 38 11.08 -14.80 -5.11
CA ASP A 38 10.91 -14.51 -6.54
C ASP A 38 9.88 -13.40 -6.82
N GLY A 39 9.26 -12.84 -5.77
CA GLY A 39 8.22 -11.82 -5.88
C GLY A 39 6.86 -12.35 -6.36
N SER A 40 6.63 -13.67 -6.31
CA SER A 40 5.38 -14.30 -6.78
C SER A 40 4.17 -14.07 -5.87
N GLN A 41 4.36 -13.47 -4.69
CA GLN A 41 3.27 -13.28 -3.74
C GLN A 41 2.27 -12.24 -4.28
N ILE A 42 0.99 -12.59 -4.33
CA ILE A 42 -0.08 -11.79 -4.91
C ILE A 42 -0.89 -11.09 -3.82
N ARG A 43 -1.18 -9.81 -4.03
CA ARG A 43 -2.05 -9.01 -3.16
C ARG A 43 -3.09 -8.27 -4.00
N ASP A 44 -4.30 -8.14 -3.46
CA ASP A 44 -5.29 -7.15 -3.90
C ASP A 44 -4.89 -5.77 -3.34
N TRP A 45 -4.81 -4.77 -4.21
CA TRP A 45 -4.43 -3.40 -3.86
C TRP A 45 -5.62 -2.45 -3.89
N LEU A 46 -5.84 -1.76 -2.76
CA LEU A 46 -6.92 -0.81 -2.53
C LEU A 46 -6.35 0.58 -2.21
N HIS A 47 -6.75 1.60 -2.98
CA HIS A 47 -6.35 2.97 -2.66
C HIS A 47 -7.02 3.42 -1.34
N VAL A 48 -6.27 4.12 -0.49
CA VAL A 48 -6.73 4.51 0.86
C VAL A 48 -8.01 5.34 0.83
N GLU A 49 -8.19 6.20 -0.16
CA GLU A 49 -9.42 7.00 -0.30
C GLU A 49 -10.64 6.14 -0.63
N ASP A 50 -10.46 5.07 -1.41
CA ASP A 50 -11.55 4.12 -1.72
C ASP A 50 -11.92 3.30 -0.49
N HIS A 51 -10.94 2.94 0.34
CA HIS A 51 -11.21 2.32 1.63
C HIS A 51 -11.99 3.24 2.57
N CYS A 52 -11.58 4.51 2.70
CA CYS A 52 -12.32 5.51 3.49
C CYS A 52 -13.74 5.70 2.96
N HIS A 53 -13.91 5.75 1.63
CA HIS A 53 -15.23 5.81 1.01
C HIS A 53 -16.10 4.60 1.37
N ALA A 54 -15.55 3.38 1.30
CA ALA A 54 -16.24 2.15 1.66
C ALA A 54 -16.65 2.13 3.14
N ILE A 55 -15.78 2.57 4.05
CA ILE A 55 -16.09 2.70 5.48
C ILE A 55 -17.26 3.67 5.67
N ARG A 56 -17.27 4.81 4.96
CA ARG A 56 -18.39 5.76 5.01
C ARG A 56 -19.71 5.12 4.57
N LEU A 57 -19.71 4.34 3.49
CA LEU A 57 -20.91 3.61 3.04
C LEU A 57 -21.41 2.61 4.09
N VAL A 58 -20.51 1.84 4.71
CA VAL A 58 -20.85 0.87 5.76
C VAL A 58 -21.37 1.58 7.02
N LEU A 59 -20.82 2.74 7.35
CA LEU A 59 -21.28 3.57 8.46
C LEU A 59 -22.71 4.08 8.24
N GLU A 60 -22.99 4.62 7.06
CA GLU A 60 -24.27 5.23 6.69
C GLU A 60 -25.37 4.19 6.47
N ALA A 61 -25.09 3.11 5.74
CA ALA A 61 -26.10 2.18 5.23
C ALA A 61 -25.84 0.70 5.55
N GLY A 62 -24.72 0.34 6.16
CA GLY A 62 -24.41 -1.04 6.52
C GLY A 62 -25.36 -1.62 7.57
N ARG A 63 -25.76 -2.88 7.41
CA ARG A 63 -26.66 -3.54 8.37
C ARG A 63 -25.90 -3.93 9.66
N PRO A 64 -26.50 -3.76 10.86
CA PRO A 64 -25.93 -4.28 12.10
C PRO A 64 -25.72 -5.79 12.05
N GLY A 65 -24.62 -6.27 12.64
CA GLY A 65 -24.25 -7.69 12.67
C GLY A 65 -23.46 -8.15 11.45
N GLU A 66 -23.45 -7.37 10.37
CA GLU A 66 -22.84 -7.79 9.12
C GLU A 66 -21.35 -7.49 9.02
N ILE A 67 -20.69 -8.34 8.23
CA ILE A 67 -19.32 -8.17 7.74
C ILE A 67 -19.37 -7.71 6.28
N TYR A 68 -18.55 -6.73 5.95
CA TYR A 68 -18.35 -6.22 4.59
C TYR A 68 -16.87 -6.31 4.19
N ASN A 69 -16.59 -7.11 3.17
CA ASN A 69 -15.27 -7.18 2.55
C ASN A 69 -15.08 -5.98 1.59
N ILE A 70 -13.90 -5.37 1.60
CA ILE A 70 -13.56 -4.20 0.79
C ILE A 70 -12.27 -4.50 0.04
N GLY A 71 -12.38 -4.70 -1.28
CA GLY A 71 -11.24 -4.90 -2.17
C GLY A 71 -11.08 -3.75 -3.15
N GLY A 72 -9.89 -3.60 -3.71
CA GLY A 72 -9.61 -2.69 -4.82
C GLY A 72 -9.80 -3.35 -6.19
N GLY A 73 -9.90 -4.68 -6.24
CA GLY A 73 -10.18 -5.41 -7.47
C GLY A 73 -9.00 -5.52 -8.44
N THR A 74 -7.81 -5.08 -8.00
CA THR A 74 -6.56 -5.23 -8.76
C THR A 74 -5.62 -6.16 -7.99
N GLU A 75 -5.40 -7.35 -8.53
CA GLU A 75 -4.43 -8.32 -8.01
C GLU A 75 -3.12 -8.19 -8.75
N LEU A 76 -2.03 -8.02 -8.01
CA LEU A 76 -0.68 -8.00 -8.57
C LEU A 76 0.26 -8.82 -7.70
N SER A 77 1.17 -9.51 -8.36
CA SER A 77 2.38 -10.03 -7.71
C SER A 77 3.27 -8.88 -7.25
N ASN A 78 4.08 -9.12 -6.21
CA ASN A 78 5.10 -8.15 -5.79
C ASN A 78 6.08 -7.82 -6.92
N LYS A 79 6.35 -8.78 -7.83
CA LYS A 79 7.18 -8.57 -9.02
C LYS A 79 6.54 -7.60 -10.02
N GLU A 80 5.26 -7.76 -10.35
CA GLU A 80 4.54 -6.84 -11.25
C GLU A 80 4.46 -5.43 -10.66
N LEU A 81 4.19 -5.34 -9.35
CA LEU A 81 4.20 -4.06 -8.64
C LEU A 81 5.58 -3.40 -8.68
N THR A 82 6.64 -4.18 -8.46
CA THR A 82 8.02 -3.69 -8.50
C THR A 82 8.32 -3.07 -9.87
N GLY A 83 7.99 -3.76 -10.97
CA GLY A 83 8.19 -3.22 -12.32
C GLY A 83 7.52 -1.86 -12.51
N ARG A 84 6.24 -1.73 -12.10
CA ARG A 84 5.50 -0.46 -12.20
C ARG A 84 6.11 0.66 -11.36
N LEU A 85 6.63 0.34 -10.18
CA LEU A 85 7.29 1.32 -9.31
C LEU A 85 8.64 1.78 -9.88
N LEU A 86 9.40 0.87 -10.48
CA LEU A 86 10.65 1.20 -11.18
C LEU A 86 10.37 2.17 -12.33
N ASP A 87 9.39 1.85 -13.18
CA ASP A 87 8.99 2.69 -14.31
C ASP A 87 8.57 4.10 -13.85
N LEU A 88 7.74 4.21 -12.80
CA LEU A 88 7.27 5.49 -12.26
C LEU A 88 8.34 6.33 -11.56
N CYS A 89 9.44 5.69 -11.15
CA CYS A 89 10.57 6.33 -10.48
C CYS A 89 11.79 6.49 -11.39
N ASP A 90 11.65 6.30 -12.71
CA ASP A 90 12.73 6.37 -13.70
C ASP A 90 13.94 5.47 -13.34
N ALA A 91 13.65 4.26 -12.84
CA ALA A 91 14.63 3.26 -12.41
C ALA A 91 14.45 1.94 -13.19
N ASP A 92 15.40 1.01 -13.02
CA ASP A 92 15.35 -0.30 -13.66
C ASP A 92 15.66 -1.44 -12.66
N TRP A 93 15.59 -2.67 -13.16
CA TRP A 93 15.79 -3.88 -12.35
C TRP A 93 17.19 -4.00 -11.72
N THR A 94 18.18 -3.20 -12.13
CA THR A 94 19.50 -3.15 -11.45
C THR A 94 19.42 -2.56 -10.05
N ARG A 95 18.30 -1.89 -9.72
CA ARG A 95 18.01 -1.38 -8.37
C ARG A 95 17.31 -2.40 -7.46
N VAL A 96 17.08 -3.64 -7.91
CA VAL A 96 16.36 -4.65 -7.14
C VAL A 96 17.32 -5.67 -6.53
N ASP A 97 17.32 -5.78 -5.21
CA ASP A 97 18.05 -6.81 -4.47
C ASP A 97 17.10 -7.96 -4.11
N HIS A 98 17.39 -9.17 -4.60
CA HIS A 98 16.64 -10.36 -4.20
C HIS A 98 17.04 -10.80 -2.80
N VAL A 99 16.08 -10.82 -1.88
CA VAL A 99 16.29 -11.22 -0.48
C VAL A 99 15.54 -12.52 -0.16
N PRO A 100 16.03 -13.35 0.78
CA PRO A 100 15.34 -14.57 1.17
C PRO A 100 13.89 -14.30 1.59
N ASP A 101 12.96 -15.17 1.19
CA ASP A 101 11.55 -14.98 1.53
C ASP A 101 11.31 -15.07 3.04
N ARG A 102 10.24 -14.45 3.50
CA ARG A 102 9.84 -14.50 4.91
C ARG A 102 9.20 -15.85 5.20
N LYS A 103 9.56 -16.45 6.33
CA LYS A 103 8.88 -17.66 6.81
C LYS A 103 7.39 -17.36 7.03
N GLY A 104 6.52 -18.18 6.44
CA GLY A 104 5.06 -18.02 6.54
C GLY A 104 4.49 -16.87 5.70
N HIS A 105 5.17 -16.45 4.64
CA HIS A 105 4.63 -15.45 3.73
C HIS A 105 3.53 -16.06 2.86
N ASP A 106 2.28 -15.69 3.13
CA ASP A 106 1.14 -16.21 2.37
C ASP A 106 1.24 -15.84 0.89
N LEU A 107 0.97 -16.83 0.03
CA LEU A 107 1.17 -16.72 -1.41
C LEU A 107 0.19 -15.75 -2.07
N ARG A 108 -1.08 -15.73 -1.65
CA ARG A 108 -2.11 -14.91 -2.32
C ARG A 108 -3.18 -14.47 -1.34
N TYR A 109 -3.46 -13.17 -1.34
CA TYR A 109 -4.67 -12.60 -0.77
C TYR A 109 -5.52 -11.98 -1.87
N SER A 110 -6.75 -12.45 -1.96
CA SER A 110 -7.79 -11.96 -2.86
C SER A 110 -9.06 -11.76 -2.04
N VAL A 111 -9.78 -10.67 -2.29
CA VAL A 111 -10.95 -10.29 -1.50
C VAL A 111 -12.16 -10.22 -2.42
N ASP A 112 -13.12 -11.12 -2.20
CA ASP A 112 -14.45 -10.98 -2.81
C ASP A 112 -15.22 -9.86 -2.09
N TRP A 113 -15.45 -8.77 -2.81
CA TRP A 113 -16.19 -7.58 -2.37
C TRP A 113 -17.59 -7.48 -3.00
N THR A 114 -18.12 -8.57 -3.54
CA THR A 114 -19.46 -8.63 -4.17
C THR A 114 -20.56 -8.10 -3.25
N LYS A 115 -20.55 -8.49 -1.97
CA LYS A 115 -21.58 -8.08 -1.00
C LYS A 115 -21.68 -6.56 -0.82
N ILE A 116 -20.56 -5.88 -0.52
CA ILE A 116 -20.59 -4.43 -0.31
C ILE A 116 -21.01 -3.69 -1.59
N ARG A 117 -20.67 -4.26 -2.74
CA ARG A 117 -21.02 -3.68 -4.03
C ARG A 117 -22.50 -3.78 -4.35
N GLU A 118 -23.13 -4.90 -4.01
CA GLU A 118 -24.53 -5.18 -4.31
C GLU A 118 -25.44 -4.52 -3.28
N GLU A 119 -25.06 -4.53 -2.01
CA GLU A 119 -25.87 -3.97 -0.93
C GLU A 119 -25.69 -2.46 -0.78
N LEU A 120 -24.47 -1.94 -0.91
CA LEU A 120 -24.12 -0.56 -0.57
C LEU A 120 -23.62 0.25 -1.78
N GLY A 121 -23.61 -0.34 -2.97
CA GLY A 121 -23.18 0.34 -4.20
C GLY A 121 -21.69 0.66 -4.28
N TYR A 122 -20.86 0.12 -3.39
CA TYR A 122 -19.41 0.37 -3.39
C TYR A 122 -18.76 -0.04 -4.71
N ARG A 123 -17.91 0.82 -5.26
CA ARG A 123 -16.94 0.51 -6.31
C ARG A 123 -15.66 1.32 -6.02
N PRO A 124 -14.45 0.75 -6.23
CA PRO A 124 -13.23 1.54 -6.27
C PRO A 124 -13.38 2.67 -7.29
N ARG A 125 -12.97 3.88 -6.93
CA ARG A 125 -13.06 5.06 -7.80
C ARG A 125 -11.75 5.33 -8.52
N HIS A 126 -10.65 4.80 -8.00
CA HIS A 126 -9.32 4.96 -8.56
C HIS A 126 -8.93 3.69 -9.30
N SER A 127 -8.45 3.81 -10.54
CA SER A 127 -7.70 2.71 -11.14
C SER A 127 -6.38 2.54 -10.39
N PHE A 128 -5.82 1.33 -10.44
CA PHE A 128 -4.55 1.08 -9.77
C PHE A 128 -3.42 1.93 -10.36
N GLU A 129 -3.38 2.07 -11.69
CA GLU A 129 -2.39 2.88 -12.41
C GLU A 129 -2.44 4.35 -12.00
N GLU A 130 -3.64 4.95 -11.95
CA GLU A 130 -3.82 6.35 -11.56
C GLU A 130 -3.44 6.53 -10.08
N GLY A 131 -3.97 5.67 -9.20
CA GLY A 131 -3.71 5.75 -7.77
C GLY A 131 -2.22 5.59 -7.45
N LEU A 132 -1.52 4.65 -8.11
CA LEU A 132 -0.09 4.44 -7.91
C LEU A 132 0.73 5.64 -8.37
N SER A 133 0.43 6.19 -9.55
CA SER A 133 1.10 7.38 -10.08
C SER A 133 0.92 8.59 -9.15
N ARG A 134 -0.30 8.84 -8.67
CA ARG A 134 -0.59 9.89 -7.69
C ARG A 134 0.12 9.66 -6.36
N THR A 135 0.22 8.40 -5.93
CA THR A 135 0.98 8.03 -4.72
C THR A 135 2.45 8.37 -4.89
N VAL A 136 3.09 7.96 -5.99
CA VAL A 136 4.51 8.29 -6.28
C VAL A 136 4.74 9.80 -6.29
N ALA A 137 3.88 10.56 -6.98
CA ALA A 137 3.94 12.02 -7.01
C ALA A 137 3.83 12.61 -5.59
N TRP A 138 2.92 12.10 -4.76
CA TRP A 138 2.79 12.54 -3.38
C TRP A 138 4.09 12.33 -2.58
N TYR A 139 4.75 11.17 -2.67
CA TYR A 139 6.04 10.97 -1.99
C TYR A 139 7.12 11.90 -2.53
N ARG A 140 7.17 12.14 -3.84
CA ARG A 140 8.13 13.07 -4.46
C ARG A 140 7.97 14.49 -3.88
N ASP A 141 6.72 14.95 -3.74
CA ASP A 141 6.41 16.30 -3.28
C ASP A 141 6.43 16.46 -1.76
N ASN A 142 6.41 15.35 -1.00
CA ASN A 142 6.30 15.35 0.47
C ASN A 142 7.53 14.74 1.15
N ARG A 143 8.73 15.03 0.65
CA ARG A 143 9.99 14.53 1.24
C ARG A 143 10.15 14.87 2.72
N ALA A 144 9.65 16.02 3.18
CA ALA A 144 9.68 16.40 4.59
C ALA A 144 8.88 15.44 5.51
N TRP A 145 7.92 14.71 4.96
CA TRP A 145 7.08 13.78 5.72
C TRP A 145 7.77 12.43 5.98
N TRP A 146 8.38 11.84 4.95
CA TRP A 146 9.00 10.49 5.03
C TRP A 146 10.54 10.50 5.12
N GLY A 147 11.18 11.59 4.73
CA GLY A 147 12.64 11.72 4.77
C GLY A 147 13.17 11.67 6.20
N PRO A 148 14.51 11.64 6.37
CA PRO A 148 15.13 11.71 7.69
C PRO A 148 14.63 12.94 8.42
N GLN A 149 13.77 12.73 9.41
CA GLN A 149 13.36 13.79 10.32
C GLN A 149 14.62 14.15 11.11
N GLU A 150 14.97 15.43 11.20
CA GLU A 150 15.85 15.93 12.26
C GLU A 150 15.12 15.74 13.59
N ARG A 151 14.98 14.48 14.04
CA ARG A 151 14.60 14.17 15.40
C ARG A 151 15.80 14.54 16.23
N ASP A 152 15.66 15.70 16.83
CA ASP A 152 16.55 16.30 17.81
C ASP A 152 17.31 15.22 18.61
N ARG A 153 18.59 15.06 18.28
CA ARG A 153 19.53 14.20 19.02
C ARG A 153 19.81 14.75 20.43
N SER A 154 19.13 15.82 20.86
CA SER A 154 19.24 16.40 22.20
C SER A 154 18.37 15.71 23.27
N ALA A 155 17.43 14.82 22.90
CA ALA A 155 16.51 14.20 23.87
C ALA A 155 17.00 12.87 24.49
N ILE A 156 18.20 12.38 24.13
CA ILE A 156 18.89 11.36 24.94
C ILE A 156 19.95 12.11 25.76
N GLY A 157 19.43 12.84 26.74
CA GLY A 157 20.23 13.45 27.78
C GLY A 157 21.05 12.38 28.48
N SER A 158 22.35 12.62 28.50
CA SER A 158 23.32 12.00 29.39
C SER A 158 22.79 12.06 30.82
N GLY A 159 22.62 10.90 31.45
CA GLY A 159 22.32 10.76 32.87
C GLY A 159 23.14 9.60 33.43
N PRO A 160 23.68 9.75 34.65
CA PRO A 160 24.93 9.15 35.11
C PRO A 160 24.96 7.63 35.23
#